data_AF-A0A223ZDI3-F1
#
_entry.id   AF-A0A223ZDI3-F1
#
_cell.length_a   1.000
_cell.length_b   1.000
_cell.length_c   1.000
_cell.angle_alpha   90.00
_cell.angle_beta   90.00
_cell.angle_gamma   90.00
#
_symmetry.space_group_name_H-M   'P 1'
#
loop_
_entity.id
_entity.type
_entity.pdbx_description
1 polymer ?
#
loop_
_entity_poly.entity_id
_entity_poly.type
_entity_poly.pdbx_seq_one_letter_code
_entity_poly.pdbx_strand_id
1 'polypeptide(L)'
;MGRQYFMVFMVLLVAVALTGSVSAADTDCEVGVDVKYEYADDNGNINPDIQELTDENGTKINFTRTFDPAANMTKIKFNYQNITNTTKFTVKIRAPGYRELSHTFQLTDYGTVYAAHLSLTMNATDAYKLGREITKKADQILNFTRTGEVLVITTAGTAYYKNQTTEDALEGILNQARGIVSYGKGNLLMLRKTRLDPLDFAFIVRKGNDLILAYFKNASMTPIYIGTVSQNMTLTQYQALQKKLGNDTFPIASLANAWAIGLSADILREAAFHGHVCMGTISGYAMIETLLKYYPATNEFGLPLEGVSYQVIGVPGGSDDDVFIYAMDATPGKRAYVGFNTTEDTNIVGFIRWNSKTKIGTLIIMAYNLQDLISKYKQETGATAVSELKFNAWAVKKLTTSPEALVKILYAFDNLTQDQVNYLMGYEPTKGNTTIAAAGLDLNYILNQTNLINATPSNSSYSTGNLTYGDLKNIGRLAAEKAVELFQAMGINLERDDYQLFVLTSAGYVRLNNQETSPIWDGIYDILGSRLSRKTLLPVHAPLWGQLKFDFCLINGTQKIINQCTTTSQAEHLLFRIHPITE
;
A
#
# COMPACT_ATOMS: atom_id res chain seq x y z
N MET A 1 -6.29 -91.51 36.94
CA MET A 1 -5.30 -91.78 38.02
C MET A 1 -4.32 -90.61 38.03
N GLY A 2 -3.92 -90.00 39.15
CA GLY A 2 -4.40 -90.10 40.54
C GLY A 2 -3.34 -89.57 41.53
N ARG A 3 -3.73 -88.67 42.46
CA ARG A 3 -2.87 -87.96 43.47
C ARG A 3 -1.87 -86.96 42.87
N GLN A 4 -1.81 -85.68 43.26
CA GLN A 4 -1.70 -84.97 44.56
C GLN A 4 -0.25 -84.72 45.02
N TYR A 5 0.18 -83.45 44.95
CA TYR A 5 0.82 -82.63 46.01
C TYR A 5 0.40 -81.16 45.69
N PHE A 6 -0.12 -80.30 46.59
CA PHE A 6 0.51 -79.62 47.75
C PHE A 6 1.85 -78.93 47.38
N MET A 7 2.11 -77.64 47.62
CA MET A 7 1.41 -76.51 48.32
C MET A 7 1.90 -75.16 47.68
N VAL A 8 1.71 -73.90 48.12
CA VAL A 8 1.31 -73.26 49.41
C VAL A 8 0.12 -72.27 49.24
N PHE A 9 0.33 -70.94 49.30
CA PHE A 9 -0.69 -69.86 49.31
C PHE A 9 -0.18 -68.54 48.71
N MET A 10 -1.13 -67.71 48.29
CA MET A 10 -1.08 -66.26 48.01
C MET A 10 -0.63 -65.42 49.23
N VAL A 11 0.13 -64.33 49.01
CA VAL A 11 -0.02 -63.01 49.69
C VAL A 11 0.84 -61.93 49.00
N LEU A 12 0.35 -60.68 49.02
CA LEU A 12 0.97 -59.48 48.47
C LEU A 12 1.77 -58.74 49.56
N LEU A 13 3.03 -58.34 49.33
CA LEU A 13 3.68 -57.33 50.19
C LEU A 13 4.80 -56.52 49.51
N VAL A 14 4.48 -55.25 49.29
CA VAL A 14 5.32 -54.05 49.10
C VAL A 14 6.84 -54.25 49.14
N ALA A 15 7.49 -54.14 47.97
CA ALA A 15 8.90 -53.78 47.86
C ALA A 15 9.03 -52.27 47.63
N VAL A 16 9.82 -51.57 48.46
CA VAL A 16 9.93 -50.11 48.44
C VAL A 16 10.86 -49.64 47.31
N ALA A 17 10.28 -49.00 46.29
CA ALA A 17 11.01 -48.21 45.31
C ALA A 17 10.73 -46.71 45.53
N LEU A 18 11.35 -46.13 46.56
CA LEU A 18 11.32 -44.68 46.83
C LEU A 18 12.25 -43.91 45.86
N THR A 19 12.07 -44.11 44.55
CA THR A 19 12.48 -43.13 43.55
C THR A 19 11.37 -42.08 43.45
N GLY A 20 11.32 -41.18 44.43
CA GLY A 20 10.49 -40.00 44.34
C GLY A 20 10.97 -39.16 43.16
N SER A 21 10.31 -39.30 42.01
CA SER A 21 10.40 -38.34 40.91
C SER A 21 9.76 -37.05 41.39
N VAL A 22 10.56 -36.25 42.11
CA VAL A 22 10.26 -34.85 42.40
C VAL A 22 10.16 -34.18 41.03
N SER A 23 8.93 -33.95 40.57
CA SER A 23 8.72 -32.98 39.50
C SER A 23 9.35 -31.68 40.00
N ALA A 24 10.36 -31.17 39.28
CA ALA A 24 10.79 -29.80 39.52
C ALA A 24 9.53 -28.94 39.40
N ALA A 25 9.26 -28.11 40.42
CA ALA A 25 8.17 -27.16 40.33
C ALA A 25 8.52 -26.19 39.20
N ASP A 26 7.56 -25.91 38.33
CA ASP A 26 7.69 -24.81 37.39
C ASP A 26 7.75 -23.50 38.20
N THR A 27 8.79 -22.70 37.99
CA THR A 27 8.91 -21.39 38.65
C THR A 27 8.26 -20.34 37.78
N ASP A 28 7.15 -19.75 38.25
CA ASP A 28 6.53 -18.57 37.64
C ASP A 28 7.50 -17.39 37.70
N CYS A 29 8.02 -16.98 36.55
CA CYS A 29 9.00 -15.91 36.39
C CYS A 29 8.34 -14.66 35.80
N GLU A 30 8.26 -13.58 36.57
CA GLU A 30 7.82 -12.26 36.07
C GLU A 30 9.02 -11.34 35.81
N VAL A 31 9.18 -10.86 34.57
CA VAL A 31 10.28 -9.98 34.15
C VAL A 31 9.73 -8.67 33.60
N GLY A 32 10.20 -7.56 34.17
CA GLY A 32 9.88 -6.21 33.71
C GLY A 32 10.83 -5.79 32.60
N VAL A 33 10.29 -5.22 31.52
CA VAL A 33 11.04 -4.78 30.35
C VAL A 33 10.60 -3.38 29.96
N ASP A 34 11.46 -2.41 30.26
CA ASP A 34 11.36 -1.05 29.75
C ASP A 34 12.25 -0.91 28.50
N VAL A 35 11.65 -0.48 27.40
CA VAL A 35 12.33 -0.27 26.11
C VAL A 35 12.27 1.20 25.75
N LYS A 36 13.45 1.79 25.54
CA LYS A 36 13.63 3.15 25.05
C LYS A 36 14.19 3.14 23.63
N TYR A 37 13.98 4.26 22.94
CA TYR A 37 14.41 4.47 21.56
C TYR A 37 15.49 5.54 21.46
N GLU A 38 16.40 5.38 20.49
CA GLU A 38 17.43 6.37 20.15
C GLU A 38 16.82 7.76 19.84
N TYR A 39 15.65 7.80 19.19
CA TYR A 39 14.85 9.02 19.08
C TYR A 39 13.90 9.14 20.26
N ALA A 40 14.16 10.12 21.13
CA ALA A 40 13.45 10.28 22.40
C ALA A 40 11.94 10.53 22.25
N ASP A 41 11.47 11.02 21.10
CA ASP A 41 10.06 11.25 20.80
C ASP A 41 9.34 10.04 20.14
N ASP A 42 10.03 8.93 19.91
CA ASP A 42 9.39 7.64 19.57
C ASP A 42 8.86 6.90 20.81
N ASN A 43 9.39 7.21 22.00
CA ASN A 43 8.93 6.64 23.26
C ASN A 43 7.45 6.99 23.49
N GLY A 44 6.57 5.97 23.53
CA GLY A 44 5.12 6.14 23.64
C GLY A 44 4.39 6.44 22.32
N ASN A 45 5.11 6.53 21.20
CA ASN A 45 4.54 6.60 19.84
C ASN A 45 4.81 5.32 19.03
N ILE A 46 5.82 4.54 19.42
CA ILE A 46 6.14 3.21 18.92
C ILE A 46 6.06 2.21 20.08
N ASN A 47 5.42 1.07 19.84
CA ASN A 47 5.44 -0.05 20.78
C ASN A 47 6.60 -1.00 20.45
N PRO A 48 7.29 -1.56 21.47
CA PRO A 48 8.22 -2.65 21.25
C PRO A 48 7.44 -3.96 21.05
N ASP A 49 7.87 -4.77 20.10
CA ASP A 49 7.39 -6.13 19.87
C ASP A 49 8.41 -7.10 20.49
N ILE A 50 7.99 -7.85 21.51
CA ILE A 50 8.81 -8.87 22.18
C ILE A 50 8.52 -10.20 21.51
N GLN A 51 9.42 -10.64 20.64
CA GLN A 51 9.21 -11.73 19.69
C GLN A 51 9.59 -13.12 20.21
N GLU A 52 10.61 -13.17 21.08
CA GLU A 52 11.23 -14.43 21.46
C GLU A 52 11.89 -14.32 22.84
N LEU A 53 11.73 -15.38 23.64
CA LEU A 53 12.51 -15.65 24.84
C LEU A 53 13.17 -17.01 24.66
N THR A 54 14.47 -17.12 24.90
CA THR A 54 15.18 -18.41 24.91
C THR A 54 15.92 -18.66 26.20
N ASP A 55 16.22 -19.92 26.48
CA ASP A 55 17.25 -20.31 27.44
C ASP A 55 18.67 -20.02 26.90
N GLU A 56 19.68 -20.49 27.64
CA GLU A 56 21.10 -20.44 27.29
C GLU A 56 21.53 -21.41 26.17
N ASN A 57 20.68 -22.38 25.79
CA ASN A 57 20.90 -23.32 24.69
C ASN A 57 20.27 -22.82 23.36
N GLY A 58 19.45 -21.78 23.41
CA GLY A 58 18.62 -21.30 22.28
C GLY A 58 17.25 -21.99 22.16
N THR A 59 16.85 -22.77 23.17
CA THR A 59 15.51 -23.36 23.29
C THR A 59 14.49 -22.25 23.50
N LYS A 60 13.45 -22.18 22.66
CA LYS A 60 12.35 -21.22 22.82
C LYS A 60 11.53 -21.52 24.09
N ILE A 61 11.27 -20.48 24.86
CA ILE A 61 10.42 -20.50 26.06
C ILE A 61 9.09 -19.82 25.72
N ASN A 62 7.98 -20.48 26.03
CA ASN A 62 6.65 -19.86 25.91
C ASN A 62 6.45 -18.84 27.02
N PHE A 63 6.03 -17.64 26.66
CA PHE A 63 5.73 -16.55 27.60
C PHE A 63 4.40 -15.87 27.26
N THR A 64 3.86 -15.15 28.24
CA THR A 64 2.75 -14.21 28.04
C THR A 64 3.23 -12.79 28.25
N ARG A 65 2.60 -11.83 27.55
CA ARG A 65 2.89 -10.41 27.64
C ARG A 65 1.72 -9.69 28.33
N THR A 66 2.03 -8.76 29.23
CA THR A 66 1.08 -7.79 29.79
C THR A 66 1.76 -6.43 29.93
N PHE A 67 1.05 -5.32 29.78
CA PHE A 67 1.58 -4.01 30.15
C PHE A 67 1.27 -3.75 31.64
N ASP A 68 2.29 -3.32 32.41
CA ASP A 68 2.08 -2.83 33.77
C ASP A 68 2.01 -1.30 33.75
N PRO A 69 0.83 -0.69 33.99
CA PRO A 69 0.65 0.76 33.96
C PRO A 69 1.15 1.47 35.24
N ALA A 70 1.39 0.74 36.34
CA ALA A 70 1.93 1.33 37.56
C ALA A 70 3.46 1.43 37.50
N ALA A 71 4.11 0.44 36.88
CA ALA A 71 5.54 0.43 36.60
C ALA A 71 5.90 1.05 35.23
N ASN A 72 4.91 1.27 34.35
CA ASN A 72 5.05 1.80 32.98
C ASN A 72 6.04 0.99 32.12
N MET A 73 5.87 -0.34 32.10
CA MET A 73 6.76 -1.27 31.40
C MET A 73 6.01 -2.49 30.86
N THR A 74 6.60 -3.19 29.90
CA THR A 74 6.09 -4.51 29.49
C THR A 74 6.51 -5.57 30.50
N LYS A 75 5.56 -6.30 31.05
CA LYS A 75 5.81 -7.53 31.81
C LYS A 75 5.76 -8.75 30.89
N ILE A 76 6.82 -9.53 30.91
CA ILE A 76 6.88 -10.91 30.42
C ILE A 76 6.58 -11.85 31.61
N LYS A 77 5.71 -12.84 31.43
CA LYS A 77 5.60 -13.98 32.37
C LYS A 77 5.90 -15.30 31.67
N PHE A 78 6.72 -16.16 32.25
CA PHE A 78 7.02 -17.49 31.74
C PHE A 78 7.24 -18.49 32.87
N ASN A 79 7.17 -19.78 32.55
CA ASN A 79 7.50 -20.86 33.48
C ASN A 79 8.79 -21.56 33.02
N TYR A 80 9.67 -21.88 33.98
CA TYR A 80 10.92 -22.58 33.71
C TYR A 80 11.37 -23.42 34.91
N GLN A 81 12.00 -24.56 34.64
CA GLN A 81 12.46 -25.50 35.67
C GLN A 81 13.97 -25.38 35.91
N ASN A 82 14.43 -25.81 37.09
CA ASN A 82 15.86 -25.93 37.45
C ASN A 82 16.66 -24.62 37.32
N ILE A 83 16.02 -23.48 37.57
CA ILE A 83 16.66 -22.16 37.58
C ILE A 83 17.76 -22.13 38.65
N THR A 84 18.94 -21.66 38.25
CA THR A 84 20.07 -21.35 39.14
C THR A 84 20.45 -19.89 39.01
N ASN A 85 21.28 -19.39 39.92
CA ASN A 85 21.92 -18.07 39.79
C ASN A 85 22.88 -17.96 38.58
N THR A 86 23.15 -19.06 37.87
CA THR A 86 23.91 -19.05 36.60
C THR A 86 23.05 -19.07 35.35
N THR A 87 21.80 -19.55 35.44
CA THR A 87 20.89 -19.72 34.30
C THR A 87 20.66 -18.41 33.56
N LYS A 88 20.87 -18.42 32.24
CA LYS A 88 20.67 -17.26 31.38
C LYS A 88 19.45 -17.39 30.49
N PHE A 89 18.82 -16.25 30.25
CA PHE A 89 17.70 -16.09 29.32
C PHE A 89 18.04 -15.01 28.29
N THR A 90 17.62 -15.17 27.04
CA THR A 90 17.79 -14.13 26.01
C THR A 90 16.45 -13.69 25.48
N VAL A 91 16.13 -12.41 25.61
CA VAL A 91 14.96 -11.78 24.99
C VAL A 91 15.34 -11.15 23.65
N LYS A 92 14.46 -11.28 22.65
CA LYS A 92 14.59 -10.58 21.36
C LYS A 92 13.44 -9.61 21.14
N ILE A 93 13.78 -8.38 20.77
CA ILE A 93 12.84 -7.25 20.65
C ILE A 93 12.98 -6.58 19.28
N ARG A 94 11.85 -6.28 18.64
CA ARG A 94 11.73 -5.52 17.39
C ARG A 94 10.94 -4.24 17.61
N ALA A 95 11.14 -3.24 16.74
CA ALA A 95 10.31 -2.04 16.67
C ALA A 95 10.50 -1.35 15.30
N PRO A 96 9.46 -0.73 14.71
CA PRO A 96 9.53 -0.02 13.45
C PRO A 96 10.68 1.02 13.37
N GLY A 97 11.58 0.88 12.39
CA GLY A 97 12.75 1.76 12.26
C GLY A 97 13.95 1.42 13.15
N TYR A 98 13.88 0.35 13.96
CA TYR A 98 14.94 -0.04 14.91
C TYR A 98 15.57 -1.39 14.58
N ARG A 99 16.86 -1.50 14.90
CA ARG A 99 17.60 -2.77 14.79
C ARG A 99 17.06 -3.75 15.84
N GLU A 100 16.88 -5.02 15.45
CA GLU A 100 16.51 -6.08 16.38
C GLU A 100 17.51 -6.15 17.54
N LEU A 101 17.00 -6.12 18.77
CA LEU A 101 17.79 -6.17 19.99
C LEU A 101 17.66 -7.56 20.62
N SER A 102 18.75 -8.32 20.62
CA SER A 102 18.91 -9.50 21.49
C SER A 102 19.61 -9.08 22.78
N HIS A 103 19.03 -9.39 23.94
CA HIS A 103 19.62 -9.10 25.24
C HIS A 103 19.58 -10.32 26.16
N THR A 104 20.76 -10.76 26.62
CA THR A 104 20.90 -11.87 27.56
C THR A 104 20.95 -11.37 28.99
N PHE A 105 20.09 -11.90 29.85
CA PHE A 105 19.94 -11.54 31.25
C PHE A 105 19.94 -12.79 32.15
N GLN A 106 19.96 -12.55 33.46
CA GLN A 106 19.78 -13.56 34.51
C GLN A 106 18.69 -13.07 35.46
N LEU A 107 18.04 -14.00 36.16
CA LEU A 107 17.08 -13.64 37.20
C LEU A 107 17.81 -13.27 38.50
N THR A 108 17.25 -12.33 39.25
CA THR A 108 17.78 -11.83 40.52
C THR A 108 16.66 -11.79 41.57
N ASP A 109 17.01 -12.12 42.82
CA ASP A 109 16.11 -11.95 43.97
C ASP A 109 15.89 -10.46 44.24
N TYR A 110 14.89 -9.87 43.58
CA TYR A 110 14.49 -8.48 43.75
C TYR A 110 13.07 -8.35 44.34
N GLY A 111 12.76 -7.17 44.88
CA GLY A 111 11.65 -6.97 45.80
C GLY A 111 10.26 -7.32 45.26
N THR A 112 9.76 -8.51 45.61
CA THR A 112 8.34 -8.89 45.74
C THR A 112 7.41 -8.78 44.51
N VAL A 113 7.88 -8.35 43.33
CA VAL A 113 7.04 -8.22 42.13
C VAL A 113 7.70 -8.74 40.84
N TYR A 114 9.01 -8.60 40.69
CA TYR A 114 9.74 -8.96 39.46
C TYR A 114 11.05 -9.68 39.77
N ALA A 115 11.29 -10.79 39.06
CA ALA A 115 12.51 -11.60 39.12
C ALA A 115 13.62 -11.09 38.19
N ALA A 116 13.35 -10.12 37.32
CA ALA A 116 14.35 -9.27 36.67
C ALA A 116 13.70 -7.97 36.18
N HIS A 117 14.52 -6.91 36.03
CA HIS A 117 14.10 -5.64 35.42
C HIS A 117 15.12 -5.23 34.35
N LEU A 118 14.71 -5.25 33.08
CA LEU A 118 15.51 -4.88 31.93
C LEU A 118 15.20 -3.43 31.53
N SER A 119 16.23 -2.58 31.49
CA SER A 119 16.14 -1.24 30.91
C SER A 119 17.00 -1.21 29.65
N LEU A 120 16.35 -1.14 28.49
CA LEU A 120 16.95 -1.44 27.19
C LEU A 120 16.79 -0.25 26.24
N THR A 121 17.82 0.08 25.46
CA THR A 121 17.75 1.12 24.42
C THR A 121 17.97 0.51 23.04
N MET A 122 17.00 0.65 22.15
CA MET A 122 17.11 0.19 20.76
C MET A 122 17.79 1.25 19.88
N ASN A 123 18.77 0.80 19.08
CA ASN A 123 19.46 1.64 18.10
C ASN A 123 18.67 1.69 16.79
N ALA A 124 18.41 2.89 16.27
CA ALA A 124 17.69 3.05 15.01
C ALA A 124 18.48 2.44 13.83
N THR A 125 17.80 2.01 12.77
CA THR A 125 18.47 1.57 11.53
C THR A 125 19.05 2.77 10.77
N ASP A 126 20.05 2.52 9.93
CA ASP A 126 20.70 3.60 9.18
C ASP A 126 19.74 4.30 8.20
N ALA A 127 18.74 3.58 7.68
CA ALA A 127 17.69 4.13 6.84
C ALA A 127 16.69 4.97 7.66
N TYR A 128 16.31 4.53 8.87
CA TYR A 128 15.44 5.32 9.75
C TYR A 128 16.10 6.64 10.17
N LYS A 129 17.35 6.60 10.63
CA LYS A 129 18.14 7.80 10.97
C LYS A 129 18.20 8.78 9.79
N LEU A 130 18.43 8.28 8.58
CA LEU A 130 18.46 9.09 7.36
C LEU A 130 17.11 9.77 7.09
N GLY A 131 16.00 9.03 7.17
CA GLY A 131 14.65 9.56 7.01
C GLY A 131 14.30 10.62 8.06
N ARG A 132 14.65 10.37 9.33
CA ARG A 132 14.50 11.32 10.44
C ARG A 132 15.30 12.60 10.20
N GLU A 133 16.62 12.50 10.03
CA GLU A 133 17.48 13.69 9.96
C GLU A 133 17.26 14.50 8.68
N ILE A 134 17.05 13.87 7.51
CA ILE A 134 16.75 14.61 6.28
C ILE A 134 15.42 15.36 6.38
N THR A 135 14.37 14.75 6.94
CA THR A 135 13.06 15.43 7.12
C THR A 135 13.17 16.62 8.06
N LYS A 136 13.89 16.45 9.17
CA LYS A 136 14.23 17.51 10.14
C LYS A 136 15.09 18.61 9.49
N LYS A 137 15.98 18.26 8.56
CA LYS A 137 16.79 19.23 7.82
C LYS A 137 15.99 19.99 6.76
N ALA A 138 15.03 19.33 6.11
CA ALA A 138 14.10 19.96 5.18
C ALA A 138 13.16 20.93 5.90
N ASP A 139 12.63 20.54 7.07
CA ASP A 139 11.85 21.40 7.96
C ASP A 139 12.62 22.68 8.33
N GLN A 140 13.86 22.55 8.81
CA GLN A 140 14.75 23.69 9.10
C GLN A 140 14.98 24.67 7.92
N ILE A 141 14.82 24.21 6.67
CA ILE A 141 15.04 25.00 5.46
C ILE A 141 13.74 25.62 4.95
N LEU A 142 12.64 24.85 5.00
CA LEU A 142 11.38 25.18 4.35
C LEU A 142 10.33 25.75 5.33
N ASN A 143 10.47 25.44 6.62
CA ASN A 143 9.58 25.71 7.75
C ASN A 143 8.21 25.00 7.60
N PHE A 144 8.12 23.74 8.07
CA PHE A 144 6.89 22.96 8.01
C PHE A 144 5.90 23.41 9.11
N THR A 145 5.00 24.33 8.76
CA THR A 145 3.90 24.70 9.64
C THR A 145 2.87 23.56 9.73
N ARG A 146 2.21 23.39 10.88
CA ARG A 146 1.14 22.38 11.05
C ARG A 146 -0.08 22.59 10.13
N THR A 147 -0.24 23.81 9.63
CA THR A 147 -1.24 24.22 8.63
C THR A 147 -0.67 24.27 7.19
N GLY A 148 0.60 23.94 7.02
CA GLY A 148 1.31 24.05 5.75
C GLY A 148 1.08 22.86 4.85
N GLU A 149 0.80 23.15 3.57
CA GLU A 149 0.84 22.13 2.52
C GLU A 149 2.30 21.75 2.24
N VAL A 150 2.69 20.56 2.69
CA VAL A 150 3.99 19.92 2.45
C VAL A 150 3.78 18.69 1.56
N LEU A 151 4.63 18.50 0.57
CA LEU A 151 4.74 17.30 -0.25
C LEU A 151 6.14 16.71 -0.13
N VAL A 152 6.23 15.38 -0.01
CA VAL A 152 7.47 14.63 -0.09
C VAL A 152 7.42 13.71 -1.30
N ILE A 153 8.43 13.78 -2.16
CA ILE A 153 8.66 12.82 -3.24
C ILE A 153 10.01 12.16 -2.99
N THR A 154 10.08 10.83 -2.93
CA THR A 154 11.32 10.11 -2.60
C THR A 154 11.41 8.79 -3.32
N THR A 155 12.63 8.31 -3.57
CA THR A 155 12.88 6.98 -4.15
C THR A 155 12.93 5.87 -3.08
N ALA A 156 12.80 6.24 -1.79
CA ALA A 156 12.65 5.32 -0.67
C ALA A 156 11.47 4.37 -0.88
N GLY A 157 11.64 3.12 -0.45
CA GLY A 157 10.76 2.00 -0.79
C GLY A 157 11.11 1.31 -2.12
N THR A 158 11.99 1.88 -2.96
CA THR A 158 12.46 1.25 -4.21
C THR A 158 13.99 1.21 -4.35
N ALA A 159 14.67 2.32 -4.10
CA ALA A 159 16.13 2.39 -4.03
C ALA A 159 16.66 1.64 -2.78
N TYR A 160 17.85 1.04 -2.86
CA TYR A 160 18.50 0.43 -1.68
C TYR A 160 19.50 1.41 -1.05
N TYR A 161 19.68 1.31 0.27
CA TYR A 161 20.70 2.07 1.01
C TYR A 161 21.57 1.10 1.80
N LYS A 162 22.90 1.18 1.62
CA LYS A 162 23.86 0.26 2.26
C LYS A 162 23.50 -1.23 2.07
N ASN A 163 23.04 -1.58 0.87
CA ASN A 163 22.51 -2.91 0.48
C ASN A 163 21.25 -3.39 1.24
N GLN A 164 20.56 -2.51 1.97
CA GLN A 164 19.30 -2.78 2.65
C GLN A 164 18.14 -2.07 1.95
N THR A 165 16.91 -2.56 2.19
CA THR A 165 15.68 -1.89 1.73
C THR A 165 15.44 -0.60 2.53
N THR A 166 14.57 0.28 2.01
CA THR A 166 14.47 1.68 2.48
C THR A 166 13.09 2.07 3.01
N GLU A 167 12.25 1.09 3.37
CA GLU A 167 10.95 1.38 3.99
C GLU A 167 11.11 2.04 5.37
N ASP A 168 12.20 1.73 6.08
CA ASP A 168 12.63 2.43 7.29
C ASP A 168 12.92 3.93 7.05
N ALA A 169 13.34 4.33 5.84
CA ALA A 169 13.49 5.76 5.54
C ALA A 169 12.12 6.45 5.38
N LEU A 170 11.10 5.73 4.89
CA LEU A 170 9.71 6.21 4.88
C LEU A 170 9.16 6.28 6.31
N GLU A 171 9.41 5.27 7.14
CA GLU A 171 9.11 5.22 8.57
C GLU A 171 9.71 6.44 9.30
N GLY A 172 10.96 6.80 8.98
CA GLY A 172 11.65 7.99 9.50
C GLY A 172 11.04 9.31 9.05
N ILE A 173 10.68 9.45 7.77
CA ILE A 173 9.99 10.65 7.26
C ILE A 173 8.67 10.85 8.02
N LEU A 174 7.86 9.80 8.12
CA LEU A 174 6.52 9.84 8.74
C LEU A 174 6.57 10.25 10.21
N ASN A 175 7.48 9.64 11.00
CA ASN A 175 7.59 9.94 12.42
C ASN A 175 8.17 11.34 12.67
N GLN A 176 9.18 11.76 11.89
CA GLN A 176 9.73 13.11 12.02
C GLN A 176 8.75 14.21 11.57
N ALA A 177 7.94 13.94 10.54
CA ALA A 177 6.92 14.87 10.05
C ALA A 177 5.70 14.98 10.97
N ARG A 178 5.58 14.12 12.01
CA ARG A 178 4.58 14.22 13.09
C ARG A 178 3.14 14.41 12.56
N GLY A 179 2.79 13.63 11.53
CA GLY A 179 1.47 13.67 10.89
C GLY A 179 1.23 14.85 9.94
N ILE A 180 2.20 15.74 9.68
CA ILE A 180 2.11 16.73 8.58
C ILE A 180 2.13 15.98 7.23
N VAL A 181 3.02 14.99 7.11
CA VAL A 181 3.14 14.08 5.98
C VAL A 181 2.61 12.70 6.37
N SER A 182 1.76 12.10 5.54
CA SER A 182 1.29 10.72 5.72
C SER A 182 0.89 10.06 4.39
N TYR A 183 0.75 8.73 4.38
CA TYR A 183 0.22 8.02 3.22
C TYR A 183 -1.24 8.40 2.96
N GLY A 184 -2.06 8.54 4.02
CA GLY A 184 -3.47 8.87 3.88
C GLY A 184 -3.74 10.29 3.39
N LYS A 185 -2.83 11.23 3.65
CA LYS A 185 -2.84 12.59 3.07
C LYS A 185 -2.42 12.64 1.60
N GLY A 186 -1.95 11.54 1.01
CA GLY A 186 -1.46 11.52 -0.37
C GLY A 186 -0.19 12.34 -0.62
N ASN A 187 0.45 12.86 0.43
CA ASN A 187 1.57 13.80 0.33
C ASN A 187 2.95 13.17 0.61
N LEU A 188 3.02 11.84 0.59
CA LEU A 188 4.24 11.04 0.49
C LEU A 188 4.18 10.17 -0.78
N LEU A 189 4.89 10.61 -1.82
CA LEU A 189 4.95 9.93 -3.12
C LEU A 189 6.25 9.14 -3.26
N MET A 190 6.13 7.84 -3.51
CA MET A 190 7.26 6.94 -3.78
C MET A 190 7.55 6.95 -5.28
N LEU A 191 8.54 7.75 -5.70
CA LEU A 191 8.97 7.87 -7.09
C LEU A 191 9.65 6.57 -7.53
N ARG A 192 9.10 5.94 -8.57
CA ARG A 192 9.59 4.64 -9.04
C ARG A 192 11.02 4.72 -9.56
N LYS A 193 11.88 3.89 -8.97
CA LYS A 193 13.26 3.63 -9.41
C LYS A 193 13.60 2.14 -9.27
N THR A 194 14.80 1.76 -9.71
CA THR A 194 15.38 0.43 -9.44
C THR A 194 16.08 0.40 -8.09
N ARG A 195 16.41 -0.81 -7.61
CA ARG A 195 17.24 -1.02 -6.41
C ARG A 195 18.69 -0.51 -6.51
N LEU A 196 19.14 -0.07 -7.69
CA LEU A 196 20.50 0.44 -7.92
C LEU A 196 20.56 1.96 -8.11
N ASP A 197 19.40 2.62 -8.22
CA ASP A 197 19.31 4.07 -8.32
C ASP A 197 19.61 4.77 -6.98
N PRO A 198 19.97 6.06 -7.01
CA PRO A 198 20.17 6.86 -5.80
C PRO A 198 18.94 6.91 -4.87
N LEU A 199 19.20 6.89 -3.57
CA LEU A 199 18.20 7.24 -2.55
C LEU A 199 18.08 8.76 -2.45
N ASP A 200 17.02 9.31 -3.05
CA ASP A 200 16.80 10.75 -3.22
C ASP A 200 15.52 11.20 -2.49
N PHE A 201 15.51 12.45 -2.05
CA PHE A 201 14.40 13.07 -1.33
C PHE A 201 14.16 14.50 -1.79
N ALA A 202 12.93 14.79 -2.20
CA ALA A 202 12.43 16.11 -2.54
C ALA A 202 11.36 16.51 -1.52
N PHE A 203 11.58 17.62 -0.83
CA PHE A 203 10.57 18.23 0.05
C PHE A 203 10.11 19.52 -0.59
N ILE A 204 8.80 19.66 -0.79
CA ILE A 204 8.19 20.82 -1.42
C ILE A 204 7.21 21.43 -0.42
N VAL A 205 7.29 22.74 -0.21
CA VAL A 205 6.27 23.50 0.53
C VAL A 205 5.61 24.51 -0.38
N ARG A 206 4.30 24.70 -0.20
CA ARG A 206 3.56 25.75 -0.89
C ARG A 206 3.68 27.08 -0.15
N LYS A 207 3.96 28.16 -0.88
CA LYS A 207 4.00 29.53 -0.37
C LYS A 207 3.17 30.41 -1.32
N GLY A 208 1.86 30.44 -1.07
CA GLY A 208 0.88 31.04 -1.99
C GLY A 208 0.79 30.27 -3.30
N ASN A 209 1.14 30.92 -4.41
CA ASN A 209 1.18 30.30 -5.73
C ASN A 209 2.52 29.61 -6.05
N ASP A 210 3.53 29.76 -5.20
CA ASP A 210 4.86 29.19 -5.41
C ASP A 210 5.09 27.87 -4.69
N LEU A 211 5.87 27.00 -5.32
CA LEU A 211 6.30 25.71 -4.79
C LEU A 211 7.80 25.77 -4.54
N ILE A 212 8.21 25.73 -3.26
CA ILE A 212 9.60 25.83 -2.86
C ILE A 212 10.12 24.44 -2.50
N LEU A 213 11.07 23.96 -3.30
CA LEU A 213 11.73 22.66 -3.21
C LEU A 213 13.05 22.77 -2.43
N ALA A 214 13.32 21.79 -1.56
CA ALA A 214 14.66 21.38 -1.15
C ALA A 214 14.92 19.95 -1.64
N TYR A 215 15.97 19.75 -2.43
CA TYR A 215 16.30 18.45 -3.05
C TYR A 215 17.62 17.87 -2.53
N PHE A 216 17.52 16.69 -1.92
CA PHE A 216 18.63 15.92 -1.34
C PHE A 216 18.90 14.71 -2.24
N LYS A 217 20.14 14.59 -2.75
CA LYS A 217 20.53 13.54 -3.70
C LYS A 217 21.50 12.53 -3.06
N ASN A 218 21.37 11.26 -3.40
CA ASN A 218 22.24 10.15 -2.99
C ASN A 218 22.49 10.09 -1.47
N ALA A 219 21.42 10.07 -0.68
CA ALA A 219 21.43 10.06 0.78
C ALA A 219 22.23 11.20 1.45
N SER A 220 22.48 12.30 0.73
CA SER A 220 23.19 13.47 1.26
C SER A 220 22.34 14.26 2.26
N MET A 221 22.92 14.61 3.41
CA MET A 221 22.34 15.58 4.36
C MET A 221 22.38 17.04 3.85
N THR A 222 23.13 17.31 2.78
CA THR A 222 23.22 18.62 2.13
C THR A 222 22.37 18.62 0.86
N PRO A 223 21.37 19.51 0.72
CA PRO A 223 20.57 19.60 -0.49
C PRO A 223 21.39 20.22 -1.63
N ILE A 224 21.26 19.67 -2.83
CA ILE A 224 21.98 20.16 -4.02
C ILE A 224 21.24 21.34 -4.69
N TYR A 225 19.96 21.51 -4.37
CA TYR A 225 19.09 22.59 -4.83
C TYR A 225 18.13 23.02 -3.71
N ILE A 226 17.95 24.33 -3.56
CA ILE A 226 16.85 24.96 -2.82
C ILE A 226 16.32 26.08 -3.72
N GLY A 227 15.01 26.14 -3.98
CA GLY A 227 14.44 27.14 -4.88
C GLY A 227 13.04 26.78 -5.39
N THR A 228 12.56 27.49 -6.42
CA THR A 228 11.24 27.26 -7.00
C THR A 228 11.19 26.01 -7.89
N VAL A 229 10.07 25.29 -7.83
CA VAL A 229 9.70 24.22 -8.76
C VAL A 229 8.34 24.50 -9.44
N SER A 230 7.85 25.75 -9.36
CA SER A 230 6.57 26.20 -9.92
C SER A 230 6.51 26.10 -11.45
N GLN A 231 5.36 25.74 -12.01
CA GLN A 231 5.06 25.79 -13.46
C GLN A 231 5.30 27.17 -14.11
N ASN A 232 5.39 28.22 -13.29
CA ASN A 232 5.63 29.60 -13.73
C ASN A 232 7.12 29.99 -13.80
N MET A 233 8.05 29.05 -13.59
CA MET A 233 9.49 29.26 -13.83
C MET A 233 9.76 29.85 -15.22
N THR A 234 10.74 30.76 -15.29
CA THR A 234 11.35 31.18 -16.56
C THR A 234 12.19 30.05 -17.15
N LEU A 235 12.49 30.10 -18.45
CA LEU A 235 13.36 29.12 -19.10
C LEU A 235 14.73 29.02 -18.40
N THR A 236 15.30 30.14 -17.97
CA THR A 236 16.57 30.19 -17.22
C THR A 236 16.47 29.52 -15.86
N GLN A 237 15.35 29.70 -15.14
CA GLN A 237 15.11 29.01 -13.86
C GLN A 237 14.97 27.49 -14.07
N TYR A 238 14.22 27.06 -15.09
CA TYR A 238 14.07 25.64 -15.42
C TYR A 238 15.40 25.00 -15.85
N GLN A 239 16.20 25.68 -16.67
CA GLN A 239 17.55 25.22 -17.05
C GLN A 239 18.50 25.14 -15.85
N ALA A 240 18.41 26.08 -14.90
CA ALA A 240 19.21 26.04 -13.67
C ALA A 240 18.80 24.88 -12.74
N LEU A 241 17.49 24.59 -12.64
CA LEU A 241 16.97 23.40 -11.97
C LEU A 241 17.43 22.11 -12.69
N GLN A 242 17.34 22.07 -14.02
CA GLN A 242 17.74 20.92 -14.84
C GLN A 242 19.22 20.57 -14.69
N LYS A 243 20.10 21.59 -14.64
CA LYS A 243 21.53 21.43 -14.37
C LYS A 243 21.83 20.88 -12.96
N LYS A 244 20.86 20.89 -12.04
CA LYS A 244 21.01 20.40 -10.66
C LYS A 244 20.39 19.02 -10.46
N LEU A 245 19.15 18.81 -10.87
CA LEU A 245 18.44 17.54 -10.67
C LEU A 245 18.74 16.52 -11.79
N GLY A 246 19.09 16.97 -13.00
CA GLY A 246 19.25 16.08 -14.15
C GLY A 246 17.91 15.48 -14.57
N ASN A 247 17.87 14.16 -14.77
CA ASN A 247 16.67 13.44 -15.23
C ASN A 247 15.48 13.55 -14.25
N ASP A 248 15.75 13.78 -12.96
CA ASP A 248 14.72 13.89 -11.92
C ASP A 248 13.94 15.22 -11.96
N THR A 249 14.38 16.17 -12.78
CA THR A 249 13.80 17.53 -12.89
C THR A 249 12.31 17.50 -13.24
N PHE A 250 11.95 16.77 -14.30
CA PHE A 250 10.57 16.71 -14.78
C PHE A 250 9.67 15.82 -13.91
N PRO A 251 10.10 14.63 -13.43
CA PRO A 251 9.46 13.91 -12.32
C PRO A 251 9.04 14.80 -11.15
N ILE A 252 9.99 15.48 -10.52
CA ILE A 252 9.71 16.30 -9.33
C ILE A 252 8.82 17.50 -9.66
N ALA A 253 9.07 18.19 -10.79
CA ALA A 253 8.29 19.38 -11.15
C ALA A 253 6.85 19.05 -11.59
N SER A 254 6.64 17.98 -12.34
CA SER A 254 5.30 17.60 -12.82
C SER A 254 4.40 17.14 -11.66
N LEU A 255 4.90 16.24 -10.81
CA LEU A 255 4.20 15.76 -9.61
C LEU A 255 3.90 16.91 -8.63
N ALA A 256 4.86 17.78 -8.34
CA ALA A 256 4.66 18.90 -7.42
C ALA A 256 3.62 19.91 -7.92
N ASN A 257 3.57 20.20 -9.23
CA ASN A 257 2.56 21.11 -9.78
C ASN A 257 1.18 20.45 -9.87
N ALA A 258 1.09 19.15 -10.19
CA ALA A 258 -0.18 18.43 -10.19
C ALA A 258 -0.79 18.34 -8.78
N TRP A 259 0.03 18.03 -7.77
CA TRP A 259 -0.36 18.06 -6.36
C TRP A 259 -0.87 19.43 -5.93
N ALA A 260 -0.16 20.51 -6.29
CA ALA A 260 -0.58 21.87 -5.96
C ALA A 260 -1.89 22.29 -6.62
N ILE A 261 -2.27 21.68 -7.75
CA ILE A 261 -3.56 21.93 -8.42
C ILE A 261 -4.72 21.21 -7.70
N GLY A 262 -4.42 20.26 -6.81
CA GLY A 262 -5.41 19.43 -6.11
C GLY A 262 -5.74 18.14 -6.86
N LEU A 263 -4.80 17.60 -7.66
CA LEU A 263 -4.95 16.27 -8.24
C LEU A 263 -4.96 15.21 -7.12
N SER A 264 -5.83 14.20 -7.24
CA SER A 264 -6.13 13.28 -6.15
C SER A 264 -5.00 12.28 -5.86
N ALA A 265 -4.96 11.78 -4.61
CA ALA A 265 -3.86 10.99 -4.08
C ALA A 265 -3.63 9.64 -4.80
N ASP A 266 -4.68 9.06 -5.38
CA ASP A 266 -4.62 7.89 -6.25
C ASP A 266 -3.89 8.19 -7.57
N ILE A 267 -4.28 9.27 -8.26
CA ILE A 267 -3.67 9.71 -9.52
C ILE A 267 -2.21 10.15 -9.31
N LEU A 268 -1.91 10.87 -8.22
CA LEU A 268 -0.53 11.24 -7.89
C LEU A 268 0.36 10.03 -7.59
N ARG A 269 -0.21 8.92 -7.11
CA ARG A 269 0.52 7.69 -6.80
C ARG A 269 0.75 6.83 -8.03
N GLU A 270 -0.22 6.77 -8.94
CA GLU A 270 -0.03 6.27 -10.31
C GLU A 270 1.08 7.05 -11.01
N ALA A 271 0.98 8.38 -11.07
CA ALA A 271 1.97 9.20 -11.76
C ALA A 271 3.36 9.13 -11.10
N ALA A 272 3.46 8.82 -9.80
CA ALA A 272 4.75 8.54 -9.15
C ALA A 272 5.28 7.12 -9.45
N PHE A 273 4.40 6.17 -9.78
CA PHE A 273 4.74 4.84 -10.30
C PHE A 273 5.21 4.90 -11.77
N HIS A 274 4.50 5.62 -12.65
CA HIS A 274 4.97 5.96 -14.00
C HIS A 274 6.23 6.84 -13.98
N GLY A 275 6.34 7.68 -12.95
CA GLY A 275 7.52 8.48 -12.61
C GLY A 275 7.38 9.98 -12.90
N HIS A 276 6.30 10.43 -13.53
CA HIS A 276 6.01 11.85 -13.79
C HIS A 276 4.53 12.05 -14.24
N VAL A 277 4.06 13.30 -14.28
CA VAL A 277 2.74 13.67 -14.85
C VAL A 277 2.91 14.25 -16.25
N CYS A 278 2.45 13.53 -17.28
CA CYS A 278 2.50 13.92 -18.68
C CYS A 278 1.10 13.92 -19.33
N MET A 279 1.00 14.33 -20.60
CA MET A 279 -0.28 14.29 -21.32
C MET A 279 -0.83 12.86 -21.45
N GLY A 280 0.03 11.83 -21.53
CA GLY A 280 -0.42 10.43 -21.58
C GLY A 280 -1.05 9.96 -20.27
N THR A 281 -0.42 10.22 -19.10
CA THR A 281 -1.06 9.84 -17.82
C THR A 281 -2.37 10.61 -17.59
N ILE A 282 -2.41 11.88 -17.99
CA ILE A 282 -3.62 12.73 -17.93
C ILE A 282 -4.71 12.23 -18.90
N SER A 283 -4.36 11.83 -20.13
CA SER A 283 -5.34 11.34 -21.12
C SER A 283 -5.85 9.94 -20.79
N GLY A 284 -5.02 9.05 -20.25
CA GLY A 284 -5.44 7.74 -19.74
C GLY A 284 -6.52 7.85 -18.67
N TYR A 285 -6.32 8.71 -17.67
CA TYR A 285 -7.36 8.98 -16.67
C TYR A 285 -8.59 9.66 -17.28
N ALA A 286 -8.41 10.59 -18.22
CA ALA A 286 -9.53 11.20 -18.93
C ALA A 286 -10.36 10.19 -19.75
N MET A 287 -9.72 9.17 -20.33
CA MET A 287 -10.41 8.04 -20.96
C MET A 287 -11.19 7.23 -19.92
N ILE A 288 -10.64 6.95 -18.74
CA ILE A 288 -11.36 6.21 -17.67
C ILE A 288 -12.60 6.98 -17.19
N GLU A 289 -12.48 8.26 -16.86
CA GLU A 289 -13.63 9.08 -16.44
C GLU A 289 -14.70 9.17 -17.55
N THR A 290 -14.28 9.29 -18.81
CA THR A 290 -15.16 9.31 -19.99
C THR A 290 -15.84 7.94 -20.20
N LEU A 291 -15.10 6.85 -20.05
CA LEU A 291 -15.60 5.47 -20.16
C LEU A 291 -16.67 5.20 -19.10
N LEU A 292 -16.42 5.59 -17.85
CA LEU A 292 -17.38 5.44 -16.76
C LEU A 292 -18.64 6.30 -17.02
N LYS A 293 -18.47 7.56 -17.43
CA LYS A 293 -19.57 8.47 -17.74
C LYS A 293 -20.50 7.95 -18.84
N TYR A 294 -19.95 7.45 -19.95
CA TYR A 294 -20.76 7.08 -21.13
C TYR A 294 -21.07 5.59 -21.24
N TYR A 295 -20.19 4.69 -20.78
CA TYR A 295 -20.33 3.23 -20.89
C TYR A 295 -19.96 2.54 -19.56
N PRO A 296 -20.67 2.87 -18.46
CA PRO A 296 -20.29 2.56 -17.08
C PRO A 296 -19.96 1.09 -16.83
N ALA A 297 -19.08 0.88 -15.85
CA ALA A 297 -18.69 -0.43 -15.38
C ALA A 297 -19.90 -1.14 -14.75
N THR A 298 -20.13 -2.36 -15.21
CA THR A 298 -21.24 -3.23 -14.78
C THR A 298 -20.72 -4.32 -13.85
N ASN A 299 -21.64 -4.97 -13.10
CA ASN A 299 -21.36 -6.20 -12.35
C ASN A 299 -21.25 -7.44 -13.29
N GLU A 300 -20.73 -7.23 -14.49
CA GLU A 300 -20.54 -8.25 -15.52
C GLU A 300 -19.09 -8.74 -15.42
N PHE A 301 -18.91 -10.04 -15.28
CA PHE A 301 -17.60 -10.64 -15.09
C PHE A 301 -16.91 -10.80 -16.44
N GLY A 302 -15.64 -10.40 -16.52
CA GLY A 302 -14.76 -10.63 -17.67
C GLY A 302 -14.46 -12.11 -17.99
N LEU A 303 -13.42 -12.34 -18.80
CA LEU A 303 -12.98 -13.69 -19.19
C LEU A 303 -12.25 -14.42 -18.03
N PRO A 304 -12.18 -15.76 -18.06
CA PRO A 304 -12.52 -16.59 -16.90
C PRO A 304 -11.46 -16.74 -15.78
N LEU A 305 -10.36 -15.97 -15.81
CA LEU A 305 -9.30 -16.03 -14.79
C LEU A 305 -9.55 -15.06 -13.64
N GLU A 306 -9.77 -13.77 -13.95
CA GLU A 306 -10.08 -12.73 -12.97
C GLU A 306 -11.17 -11.80 -13.51
N GLY A 307 -12.21 -11.57 -12.69
CA GLY A 307 -13.45 -10.91 -13.11
C GLY A 307 -13.35 -9.39 -13.22
N VAL A 308 -12.58 -8.89 -14.20
CA VAL A 308 -12.50 -7.47 -14.55
C VAL A 308 -13.74 -6.99 -15.32
N SER A 309 -14.15 -5.73 -15.12
CA SER A 309 -15.31 -5.12 -15.84
C SER A 309 -14.98 -4.70 -17.27
N TYR A 310 -13.70 -4.44 -17.57
CA TYR A 310 -13.22 -4.10 -18.91
C TYR A 310 -11.95 -4.90 -19.24
N GLN A 311 -11.71 -5.09 -20.53
CA GLN A 311 -10.43 -5.49 -21.10
C GLN A 311 -9.90 -4.36 -21.97
N VAL A 312 -8.60 -4.09 -21.93
CA VAL A 312 -7.96 -2.96 -22.60
C VAL A 312 -7.06 -3.45 -23.74
N ILE A 313 -7.20 -2.84 -24.91
CA ILE A 313 -6.35 -3.05 -26.08
C ILE A 313 -5.60 -1.75 -26.36
N GLY A 314 -4.34 -1.69 -25.94
CA GLY A 314 -3.45 -0.55 -26.16
C GLY A 314 -2.62 -0.68 -27.45
N VAL A 315 -2.15 0.45 -27.96
CA VAL A 315 -1.04 0.52 -28.92
C VAL A 315 0.22 0.86 -28.10
N PRO A 316 1.06 -0.14 -27.74
CA PRO A 316 1.92 -0.06 -26.57
C PRO A 316 3.08 0.92 -26.76
N GLY A 317 3.37 1.68 -25.70
CA GLY A 317 4.40 2.71 -25.66
C GLY A 317 3.89 4.09 -25.20
N GLY A 318 2.61 4.19 -24.82
CA GLY A 318 2.02 5.39 -24.25
C GLY A 318 2.09 5.40 -22.72
N SER A 319 2.16 6.58 -22.11
CA SER A 319 2.10 6.69 -20.63
C SER A 319 0.72 6.34 -20.04
N ASP A 320 -0.31 6.29 -20.89
CA ASP A 320 -1.64 5.81 -20.56
C ASP A 320 -1.69 4.28 -20.32
N ASP A 321 -0.73 3.51 -20.85
CA ASP A 321 -0.61 2.07 -20.59
C ASP A 321 -0.50 1.78 -19.08
N ASP A 322 0.37 2.51 -18.36
CA ASP A 322 0.52 2.39 -16.90
C ASP A 322 -0.75 2.81 -16.14
N VAL A 323 -1.49 3.81 -16.64
CA VAL A 323 -2.75 4.27 -16.03
C VAL A 323 -3.81 3.16 -16.08
N PHE A 324 -3.97 2.48 -17.21
CA PHE A 324 -4.95 1.40 -17.31
C PHE A 324 -4.57 0.22 -16.41
N ILE A 325 -3.29 -0.14 -16.38
CA ILE A 325 -2.76 -1.17 -15.47
C ILE A 325 -3.04 -0.79 -14.01
N TYR A 326 -2.77 0.45 -13.61
CA TYR A 326 -2.88 0.90 -12.22
C TYR A 326 -4.33 1.15 -11.79
N ALA A 327 -5.10 1.94 -12.54
CA ALA A 327 -6.41 2.44 -12.13
C ALA A 327 -7.59 1.54 -12.52
N MET A 328 -7.44 0.69 -13.54
CA MET A 328 -8.51 -0.25 -13.96
C MET A 328 -8.30 -1.68 -13.44
N ASP A 329 -7.20 -1.95 -12.71
CA ASP A 329 -6.72 -3.31 -12.43
C ASP A 329 -6.55 -4.15 -13.71
N ALA A 330 -6.38 -3.47 -14.86
CA ALA A 330 -6.26 -4.08 -16.17
C ALA A 330 -4.80 -4.50 -16.40
N THR A 331 -4.30 -5.48 -15.65
CA THR A 331 -2.89 -5.89 -15.78
C THR A 331 -2.66 -6.90 -16.92
N PRO A 332 -1.46 -6.95 -17.53
CA PRO A 332 -1.11 -7.99 -18.49
C PRO A 332 -1.13 -9.40 -17.88
N GLY A 333 -0.80 -9.53 -16.59
CA GLY A 333 -0.84 -10.81 -15.86
C GLY A 333 -2.25 -11.38 -15.74
N LYS A 334 -3.25 -10.51 -15.56
CA LYS A 334 -4.68 -10.86 -15.58
C LYS A 334 -5.23 -11.09 -17.00
N ARG A 335 -4.40 -10.92 -18.04
CA ARG A 335 -4.79 -10.77 -19.46
C ARG A 335 -5.85 -9.67 -19.67
N ALA A 336 -5.91 -8.69 -18.76
CA ALA A 336 -6.91 -7.64 -18.75
C ALA A 336 -6.46 -6.37 -19.51
N TYR A 337 -5.15 -6.18 -19.68
CA TYR A 337 -4.57 -5.34 -20.73
C TYR A 337 -3.80 -6.21 -21.71
N VAL A 338 -3.88 -5.88 -23.00
CA VAL A 338 -3.01 -6.38 -24.05
C VAL A 338 -2.55 -5.22 -24.95
N GLY A 339 -1.28 -5.23 -25.36
CA GLY A 339 -0.70 -4.18 -26.21
C GLY A 339 -0.23 -4.76 -27.54
N PHE A 340 -0.77 -4.26 -28.66
CA PHE A 340 -0.36 -4.69 -30.00
C PHE A 340 -0.22 -3.50 -30.96
N ASN A 341 0.96 -3.33 -31.56
CA ASN A 341 1.19 -2.33 -32.59
C ASN A 341 0.44 -2.72 -33.87
N THR A 342 -0.76 -2.16 -34.05
CA THR A 342 -1.78 -2.61 -35.01
C THR A 342 -2.41 -1.46 -35.82
N THR A 343 -1.93 -0.23 -35.61
CA THR A 343 -2.40 1.00 -36.25
C THR A 343 -1.31 2.08 -36.12
N GLU A 344 -1.30 3.08 -37.02
CA GLU A 344 -0.27 4.14 -37.04
C GLU A 344 -0.48 5.23 -35.97
N ASP A 345 -1.71 5.38 -35.44
CA ASP A 345 -1.97 6.28 -34.31
C ASP A 345 -1.62 5.56 -33.00
N THR A 346 -0.58 6.02 -32.31
CA THR A 346 -0.15 5.46 -31.02
C THR A 346 -0.97 5.94 -29.82
N ASN A 347 -2.03 6.73 -30.04
CA ASN A 347 -2.81 7.39 -28.98
C ASN A 347 -4.25 6.85 -28.89
N ILE A 348 -4.53 5.74 -29.59
CA ILE A 348 -5.83 5.07 -29.70
C ILE A 348 -5.87 3.82 -28.82
N VAL A 349 -6.96 3.66 -28.07
CA VAL A 349 -7.14 2.60 -27.08
C VAL A 349 -8.54 2.01 -27.20
N GLY A 350 -8.61 0.69 -27.21
CA GLY A 350 -9.86 -0.08 -27.16
C GLY A 350 -10.20 -0.53 -25.74
N PHE A 351 -11.48 -0.44 -25.38
CA PHE A 351 -12.02 -0.92 -24.12
C PHE A 351 -13.19 -1.86 -24.42
N ILE A 352 -13.07 -3.12 -24.04
CA ILE A 352 -14.12 -4.13 -24.18
C ILE A 352 -14.79 -4.32 -22.82
N ARG A 353 -16.05 -3.88 -22.67
CA ARG A 353 -16.91 -4.25 -21.55
C ARG A 353 -17.57 -5.58 -21.89
N TRP A 354 -17.24 -6.65 -21.16
CA TRP A 354 -17.60 -8.03 -21.54
C TRP A 354 -18.57 -8.69 -20.56
N ASN A 355 -19.69 -9.21 -21.06
CA ASN A 355 -20.59 -10.05 -20.28
C ASN A 355 -20.35 -11.54 -20.56
N SER A 356 -19.58 -12.19 -19.69
CA SER A 356 -19.28 -13.62 -19.78
C SER A 356 -20.49 -14.56 -19.64
N LYS A 357 -21.67 -14.07 -19.21
CA LYS A 357 -22.91 -14.86 -19.12
C LYS A 357 -23.68 -14.85 -20.45
N THR A 358 -23.85 -13.68 -21.07
CA THR A 358 -24.57 -13.54 -22.36
C THR A 358 -23.68 -13.82 -23.57
N LYS A 359 -22.35 -13.78 -23.40
CA LYS A 359 -21.35 -13.86 -24.48
C LYS A 359 -21.46 -12.73 -25.50
N ILE A 360 -21.79 -11.54 -25.00
CA ILE A 360 -21.87 -10.28 -25.75
C ILE A 360 -21.09 -9.21 -24.99
N GLY A 361 -20.49 -8.26 -25.71
CA GLY A 361 -19.86 -7.08 -25.11
C GLY A 361 -20.10 -5.77 -25.89
N THR A 362 -19.66 -4.68 -25.26
CA THR A 362 -19.52 -3.35 -25.87
C THR A 362 -18.03 -3.10 -26.14
N LEU A 363 -17.65 -2.73 -27.36
CA LEU A 363 -16.32 -2.22 -27.73
C LEU A 363 -16.38 -0.68 -27.80
N ILE A 364 -15.56 0.01 -27.01
CA ILE A 364 -15.39 1.46 -27.05
C ILE A 364 -13.97 1.76 -27.54
N ILE A 365 -13.81 2.63 -28.52
CA ILE A 365 -12.50 3.04 -29.05
C ILE A 365 -12.35 4.54 -28.81
N MET A 366 -11.35 4.93 -28.03
CA MET A 366 -11.04 6.32 -27.71
C MET A 366 -9.64 6.71 -28.17
N ALA A 367 -9.40 8.00 -28.38
CA ALA A 367 -8.07 8.56 -28.57
C ALA A 367 -7.94 9.96 -27.97
N TYR A 368 -6.72 10.44 -27.76
CA TYR A 368 -6.42 11.86 -27.54
C TYR A 368 -5.59 12.41 -28.71
N ASN A 369 -5.73 13.71 -29.01
CA ASN A 369 -4.98 14.36 -30.08
C ASN A 369 -4.17 15.53 -29.51
N LEU A 370 -2.85 15.39 -29.43
CA LEU A 370 -1.97 16.37 -28.82
C LEU A 370 -2.02 17.75 -29.50
N GLN A 371 -2.20 17.83 -30.82
CA GLN A 371 -2.24 19.09 -31.56
C GLN A 371 -3.56 19.84 -31.35
N ASP A 372 -4.69 19.13 -31.29
CA ASP A 372 -5.98 19.70 -30.90
C ASP A 372 -5.93 20.25 -29.46
N LEU A 373 -5.33 19.51 -28.53
CA LEU A 373 -5.19 19.93 -27.14
C LEU A 373 -4.26 21.12 -26.98
N ILE A 374 -3.12 21.14 -27.67
CA ILE A 374 -2.22 22.31 -27.73
C ILE A 374 -2.97 23.52 -28.31
N SER A 375 -3.78 23.34 -29.35
CA SER A 375 -4.56 24.42 -29.96
C SER A 375 -5.62 24.98 -29.01
N LYS A 376 -6.38 24.10 -28.33
CA LYS A 376 -7.32 24.47 -27.24
C LYS A 376 -6.59 25.22 -26.11
N TYR A 377 -5.46 24.72 -25.63
CA TYR A 377 -4.65 25.36 -24.59
C TYR A 377 -4.25 26.78 -24.99
N LYS A 378 -3.73 26.98 -26.21
CA LYS A 378 -3.35 28.32 -26.70
C LYS A 378 -4.57 29.25 -26.80
N GLN A 379 -5.70 28.74 -27.28
CA GLN A 379 -6.95 29.50 -27.41
C GLN A 379 -7.51 29.93 -26.04
N GLU A 380 -7.55 29.04 -25.06
CA GLU A 380 -8.11 29.31 -23.73
C GLU A 380 -7.19 30.16 -22.83
N THR A 381 -5.87 30.08 -23.01
CA THR A 381 -4.88 30.76 -22.14
C THR A 381 -4.24 32.00 -22.77
N GLY A 382 -4.42 32.23 -24.08
CA GLY A 382 -3.70 33.25 -24.84
C GLY A 382 -2.19 32.96 -25.02
N ALA A 383 -1.71 31.77 -24.67
CA ALA A 383 -0.30 31.42 -24.74
C ALA A 383 0.17 31.26 -26.19
N THR A 384 1.23 31.99 -26.58
CA THR A 384 1.85 31.87 -27.92
C THR A 384 2.72 30.62 -28.04
N ALA A 385 3.44 30.27 -26.97
CA ALA A 385 4.32 29.11 -26.85
C ALA A 385 3.82 28.11 -25.80
N VAL A 386 4.19 26.84 -25.98
CA VAL A 386 3.86 25.75 -25.04
C VAL A 386 5.03 25.55 -24.07
N SER A 387 4.74 25.57 -22.77
CA SER A 387 5.62 25.03 -21.74
C SER A 387 4.94 23.80 -21.17
N GLU A 388 5.63 22.67 -21.15
CA GLU A 388 5.05 21.37 -20.77
C GLU A 388 4.42 21.40 -19.37
N LEU A 389 5.09 21.99 -18.38
CA LEU A 389 4.53 22.15 -17.03
C LEU A 389 3.24 23.00 -17.00
N LYS A 390 3.10 24.00 -17.87
CA LYS A 390 1.89 24.84 -17.97
C LYS A 390 0.77 24.15 -18.76
N PHE A 391 1.13 23.40 -19.78
CA PHE A 391 0.20 22.59 -20.58
C PHE A 391 -0.38 21.44 -19.73
N ASN A 392 0.47 20.68 -19.05
CA ASN A 392 0.05 19.62 -18.15
C ASN A 392 -0.76 20.20 -16.97
N ALA A 393 -0.39 21.37 -16.44
CA ALA A 393 -1.19 22.06 -15.42
C ALA A 393 -2.59 22.52 -15.91
N TRP A 394 -2.74 22.91 -17.17
CA TRP A 394 -4.05 23.15 -17.78
C TRP A 394 -4.82 21.84 -17.97
N ALA A 395 -4.17 20.80 -18.47
CA ALA A 395 -4.79 19.50 -18.72
C ALA A 395 -5.23 18.81 -17.40
N VAL A 396 -4.46 18.91 -16.31
CA VAL A 396 -4.88 18.45 -14.96
C VAL A 396 -6.14 19.18 -14.48
N LYS A 397 -6.27 20.49 -14.72
CA LYS A 397 -7.50 21.23 -14.39
C LYS A 397 -8.69 20.82 -15.24
N LYS A 398 -8.46 20.41 -16.49
CA LYS A 398 -9.52 19.83 -17.35
C LYS A 398 -9.91 18.43 -16.90
N LEU A 399 -8.94 17.59 -16.51
CA LEU A 399 -9.20 16.25 -15.98
C LEU A 399 -10.15 16.30 -14.76
N THR A 400 -9.96 17.26 -13.86
CA THR A 400 -10.79 17.42 -12.65
C THR A 400 -12.11 18.18 -12.84
N THR A 401 -12.43 18.66 -14.05
CA THR A 401 -13.66 19.49 -14.29
C THR A 401 -14.45 19.15 -15.54
N SER A 402 -13.80 18.62 -16.58
CA SER A 402 -14.38 18.23 -17.87
C SER A 402 -13.44 17.21 -18.57
N PRO A 403 -13.25 16.00 -18.02
CA PRO A 403 -12.30 15.02 -18.56
C PRO A 403 -12.56 14.67 -20.03
N GLU A 404 -13.82 14.63 -20.45
CA GLU A 404 -14.21 14.36 -21.84
C GLU A 404 -13.72 15.41 -22.83
N ALA A 405 -13.33 16.61 -22.38
CA ALA A 405 -12.77 17.65 -23.23
C ALA A 405 -11.33 17.34 -23.70
N LEU A 406 -10.67 16.37 -23.07
CA LEU A 406 -9.29 15.96 -23.35
C LEU A 406 -9.18 14.80 -24.35
N VAL A 407 -10.25 14.04 -24.54
CA VAL A 407 -10.29 12.80 -25.34
C VAL A 407 -11.39 12.86 -26.40
N LYS A 408 -11.45 11.85 -27.28
CA LYS A 408 -12.54 11.63 -28.23
C LYS A 408 -12.92 10.15 -28.19
N ILE A 409 -14.21 9.84 -28.08
CA ILE A 409 -14.73 8.54 -28.49
C ILE A 409 -14.77 8.56 -30.02
N LEU A 410 -14.00 7.70 -30.66
CA LEU A 410 -13.95 7.55 -32.11
C LEU A 410 -15.07 6.63 -32.58
N TYR A 411 -15.23 5.50 -31.89
CA TYR A 411 -16.25 4.49 -32.16
C TYR A 411 -16.76 3.88 -30.85
N ALA A 412 -18.01 3.44 -30.84
CA ALA A 412 -18.53 2.59 -29.77
C ALA A 412 -19.58 1.63 -30.36
N PHE A 413 -19.40 0.33 -30.13
CA PHE A 413 -20.19 -0.72 -30.75
C PHE A 413 -20.69 -1.75 -29.73
N ASP A 414 -22.00 -2.00 -29.71
CA ASP A 414 -22.61 -3.13 -29.03
C ASP A 414 -22.65 -4.36 -29.97
N ASN A 415 -23.08 -5.52 -29.43
CA ASN A 415 -23.12 -6.83 -30.10
C ASN A 415 -21.75 -7.46 -30.45
N LEU A 416 -20.66 -7.06 -29.78
CA LEU A 416 -19.36 -7.72 -29.93
C LEU A 416 -19.45 -9.18 -29.47
N THR A 417 -19.04 -10.13 -30.32
CA THR A 417 -19.16 -11.58 -30.04
C THR A 417 -17.94 -12.15 -29.31
N GLN A 418 -18.08 -13.35 -28.74
CA GLN A 418 -16.97 -14.07 -28.09
C GLN A 418 -15.81 -14.32 -29.06
N ASP A 419 -16.09 -14.62 -30.33
CA ASP A 419 -15.05 -14.86 -31.34
C ASP A 419 -14.36 -13.56 -31.78
N GLN A 420 -15.09 -12.45 -31.83
CA GLN A 420 -14.50 -11.12 -32.04
C GLN A 420 -13.57 -10.74 -30.88
N VAL A 421 -13.97 -10.98 -29.62
CA VAL A 421 -13.08 -10.79 -28.46
C VAL A 421 -11.85 -11.72 -28.54
N ASN A 422 -12.05 -12.99 -28.89
CA ASN A 422 -10.95 -13.96 -29.02
C ASN A 422 -9.94 -13.54 -30.10
N TYR A 423 -10.41 -12.99 -31.22
CA TYR A 423 -9.57 -12.49 -32.32
C TYR A 423 -8.79 -11.22 -31.94
N LEU A 424 -9.46 -10.20 -31.39
CA LEU A 424 -8.84 -8.93 -31.02
C LEU A 424 -7.80 -9.12 -29.88
N MET A 425 -8.16 -9.90 -28.85
CA MET A 425 -7.32 -10.16 -27.66
C MET A 425 -6.38 -11.38 -27.80
N GLY A 426 -6.55 -12.18 -28.86
CA GLY A 426 -5.77 -13.38 -29.15
C GLY A 426 -5.94 -14.57 -28.20
N TYR A 427 -7.09 -14.74 -27.55
CA TYR A 427 -7.36 -15.87 -26.65
C TYR A 427 -7.54 -17.20 -27.40
N GLU A 428 -6.94 -18.29 -26.89
CA GLU A 428 -7.35 -19.64 -27.28
C GLU A 428 -8.68 -20.03 -26.59
N PRO A 429 -9.79 -20.27 -27.34
CA PRO A 429 -11.13 -20.48 -26.75
C PRO A 429 -11.23 -21.70 -25.82
N THR A 430 -10.36 -22.69 -26.00
CA THR A 430 -10.35 -23.97 -25.27
C THR A 430 -9.31 -24.06 -24.16
N LYS A 431 -8.38 -23.09 -24.07
CA LYS A 431 -7.29 -23.10 -23.07
C LYS A 431 -7.23 -21.86 -22.19
N GLY A 432 -7.86 -20.73 -22.57
CA GLY A 432 -8.00 -19.49 -21.77
C GLY A 432 -6.71 -18.69 -21.53
N ASN A 433 -5.60 -19.38 -21.29
CA ASN A 433 -4.32 -18.82 -20.85
C ASN A 433 -3.32 -18.72 -22.00
N THR A 434 -3.53 -19.49 -23.08
CA THR A 434 -2.69 -19.53 -24.28
C THR A 434 -3.09 -18.41 -25.25
N THR A 435 -2.09 -17.73 -25.80
CA THR A 435 -2.27 -16.79 -26.93
C THR A 435 -1.96 -17.52 -28.23
N ILE A 436 -2.81 -17.37 -29.26
CA ILE A 436 -2.56 -17.95 -30.59
C ILE A 436 -1.98 -16.87 -31.52
N ALA A 437 -2.84 -15.96 -31.97
CA ALA A 437 -2.52 -14.74 -32.70
C ALA A 437 -3.56 -13.70 -32.28
N ALA A 438 -3.13 -12.46 -32.05
CA ALA A 438 -4.01 -11.36 -31.66
C ALA A 438 -4.01 -10.29 -32.74
N ALA A 439 -5.18 -9.74 -33.06
CA ALA A 439 -5.33 -8.69 -34.06
C ALA A 439 -5.26 -7.27 -33.48
N GLY A 440 -5.34 -7.11 -32.15
CA GLY A 440 -5.32 -5.81 -31.49
C GLY A 440 -6.43 -4.89 -31.98
N LEU A 441 -6.08 -3.65 -32.35
CA LEU A 441 -7.01 -2.68 -32.93
C LEU A 441 -7.00 -2.74 -34.47
N ASP A 442 -7.30 -3.92 -35.04
CA ASP A 442 -7.58 -4.04 -36.47
C ASP A 442 -8.90 -3.33 -36.83
N LEU A 443 -8.79 -2.02 -37.09
CA LEU A 443 -9.91 -1.17 -37.50
C LEU A 443 -10.52 -1.62 -38.83
N ASN A 444 -9.75 -2.26 -39.72
CA ASN A 444 -10.30 -2.79 -40.98
C ASN A 444 -11.21 -3.98 -40.72
N TYR A 445 -10.82 -4.89 -39.83
CA TYR A 445 -11.70 -5.96 -39.37
C TYR A 445 -12.94 -5.39 -38.66
N ILE A 446 -12.75 -4.54 -37.65
CA ILE A 446 -13.82 -4.00 -36.79
C ILE A 446 -14.88 -3.26 -37.62
N LEU A 447 -14.47 -2.33 -38.49
CA LEU A 447 -15.40 -1.49 -39.25
C LEU A 447 -16.12 -2.22 -40.40
N ASN A 448 -15.74 -3.45 -40.71
CA ASN A 448 -16.43 -4.31 -41.67
C ASN A 448 -17.35 -5.37 -41.00
N GLN A 449 -17.47 -5.39 -39.67
CA GLN A 449 -18.37 -6.34 -38.97
C GLN A 449 -19.84 -5.91 -39.08
N THR A 450 -20.69 -6.76 -39.66
CA THR A 450 -22.12 -6.45 -39.89
C THR A 450 -23.04 -6.69 -38.69
N ASN A 451 -22.55 -7.35 -37.64
CA ASN A 451 -23.29 -7.52 -36.37
C ASN A 451 -23.16 -6.33 -35.41
N LEU A 452 -22.09 -5.53 -35.56
CA LEU A 452 -21.81 -4.41 -34.68
C LEU A 452 -22.78 -3.26 -34.97
N ILE A 453 -23.35 -2.69 -33.91
CA ILE A 453 -24.26 -1.54 -33.98
C ILE A 453 -23.76 -0.44 -33.04
N ASN A 454 -24.01 0.83 -33.38
CA ASN A 454 -23.59 1.96 -32.55
C ASN A 454 -24.12 1.80 -31.10
N ALA A 455 -23.22 1.79 -30.13
CA ALA A 455 -23.56 1.62 -28.73
C ALA A 455 -24.33 2.83 -28.18
N THR A 456 -25.25 2.60 -27.25
CA THR A 456 -26.04 3.68 -26.63
C THR A 456 -25.36 4.20 -25.36
N PRO A 457 -24.92 5.47 -25.30
CA PRO A 457 -24.27 6.02 -24.12
C PRO A 457 -25.26 6.24 -22.96
N SER A 458 -24.87 5.83 -21.75
CA SER A 458 -25.69 5.94 -20.53
C SER A 458 -25.78 7.37 -19.97
N ASN A 459 -24.82 8.25 -20.30
CA ASN A 459 -24.74 9.64 -19.83
C ASN A 459 -24.79 9.80 -18.29
N SER A 460 -24.15 8.88 -17.58
CA SER A 460 -24.14 8.77 -16.12
C SER A 460 -23.49 9.99 -15.44
N SER A 461 -24.25 10.71 -14.62
CA SER A 461 -23.71 11.75 -13.74
C SER A 461 -23.18 11.12 -12.44
N TYR A 462 -21.89 10.79 -12.40
CA TYR A 462 -21.21 10.42 -11.16
C TYR A 462 -21.12 11.64 -10.24
N SER A 463 -21.95 11.68 -9.20
CA SER A 463 -21.85 12.69 -8.15
C SER A 463 -20.64 12.42 -7.28
N THR A 464 -19.62 13.27 -7.36
CA THR A 464 -18.52 13.26 -6.39
C THR A 464 -19.08 13.52 -4.99
N GLY A 465 -18.76 12.65 -4.04
CA GLY A 465 -19.18 12.75 -2.65
C GLY A 465 -18.57 13.95 -1.93
N ASN A 466 -19.07 14.21 -0.73
CA ASN A 466 -18.70 15.34 0.13
C ASN A 466 -18.02 14.91 1.45
N LEU A 467 -17.59 13.65 1.58
CA LEU A 467 -16.89 13.16 2.76
C LEU A 467 -15.59 13.94 2.97
N THR A 468 -15.32 14.39 4.18
CA THR A 468 -14.05 15.06 4.50
C THR A 468 -12.93 14.03 4.69
N TYR A 469 -11.68 14.53 4.75
CA TYR A 469 -10.55 13.75 5.21
C TYR A 469 -10.81 13.05 6.56
N GLY A 470 -11.54 13.72 7.47
CA GLY A 470 -11.89 13.18 8.79
C GLY A 470 -12.87 12.02 8.69
N ASP A 471 -13.86 12.10 7.81
CA ASP A 471 -14.88 11.05 7.62
C ASP A 471 -14.26 9.81 6.97
N LEU A 472 -13.47 9.99 5.91
CA LEU A 472 -12.72 8.91 5.26
C LEU A 472 -11.72 8.27 6.24
N LYS A 473 -10.97 9.07 7.01
CA LYS A 473 -10.10 8.54 8.07
C LYS A 473 -10.89 7.77 9.13
N ASN A 474 -12.07 8.24 9.51
CA ASN A 474 -12.92 7.57 10.48
C ASN A 474 -13.41 6.19 10.01
N ILE A 475 -13.62 5.98 8.70
CA ILE A 475 -13.92 4.64 8.15
C ILE A 475 -12.78 3.65 8.47
N GLY A 476 -11.53 4.06 8.24
CA GLY A 476 -10.36 3.21 8.55
C GLY A 476 -10.15 2.96 10.04
N ARG A 477 -10.53 3.95 10.88
CA ARG A 477 -10.53 3.80 12.33
C ARG A 477 -11.57 2.78 12.79
N LEU A 478 -12.83 2.92 12.37
CA LEU A 478 -13.91 1.99 12.68
C LEU A 478 -13.62 0.57 12.17
N ALA A 479 -12.97 0.44 11.00
CA ALA A 479 -12.51 -0.84 10.48
C ALA A 479 -11.53 -1.55 11.44
N ALA A 480 -10.56 -0.80 11.96
CA ALA A 480 -9.55 -1.31 12.88
C ALA A 480 -10.10 -1.54 14.30
N GLU A 481 -10.96 -0.66 14.81
CA GLU A 481 -11.69 -0.85 16.08
C GLU A 481 -12.54 -2.14 16.03
N LYS A 482 -13.22 -2.41 14.90
CA LYS A 482 -13.97 -3.65 14.70
C LYS A 482 -13.09 -4.90 14.57
N ALA A 483 -11.86 -4.77 14.06
CA ALA A 483 -10.88 -5.85 14.09
C ALA A 483 -10.46 -6.19 15.52
N VAL A 484 -10.13 -5.19 16.34
CA VAL A 484 -9.79 -5.39 17.76
C VAL A 484 -10.94 -6.09 18.51
N GLU A 485 -12.20 -5.66 18.32
CA GLU A 485 -13.38 -6.31 18.92
C GLU A 485 -13.47 -7.80 18.56
N LEU A 486 -13.30 -8.15 17.29
CA LEU A 486 -13.47 -9.51 16.80
C LEU A 486 -12.31 -10.44 17.19
N PHE A 487 -11.07 -9.96 17.22
CA PHE A 487 -9.95 -10.72 17.79
C PHE A 487 -10.08 -10.87 19.32
N GLN A 488 -10.55 -9.85 20.04
CA GLN A 488 -10.79 -9.93 21.48
C GLN A 488 -11.87 -10.97 21.83
N ALA A 489 -12.92 -11.08 21.00
CA ALA A 489 -13.93 -12.14 21.13
C ALA A 489 -13.37 -13.57 20.94
N MET A 490 -12.22 -13.71 20.27
CA MET A 490 -11.46 -14.96 20.13
C MET A 490 -10.41 -15.16 21.24
N GLY A 491 -10.37 -14.28 22.26
CA GLY A 491 -9.36 -14.29 23.32
C GLY A 491 -8.00 -13.70 22.91
N ILE A 492 -7.91 -13.06 21.74
CA ILE A 492 -6.68 -12.49 21.19
C ILE A 492 -6.69 -10.98 21.39
N ASN A 493 -5.83 -10.46 22.26
CA ASN A 493 -5.63 -9.02 22.39
C ASN A 493 -4.63 -8.53 21.34
N LEU A 494 -5.11 -7.89 20.26
CA LEU A 494 -4.23 -7.22 19.30
C LEU A 494 -3.50 -6.05 19.97
N GLU A 495 -2.19 -5.96 19.74
CA GLU A 495 -1.38 -4.83 20.17
C GLU A 495 -1.09 -3.89 19.01
N ARG A 496 -1.00 -2.59 19.29
CA ARG A 496 -0.49 -1.60 18.34
C ARG A 496 0.97 -1.93 18.00
N ASP A 497 1.31 -1.84 16.72
CA ASP A 497 2.62 -2.13 16.11
C ASP A 497 3.04 -3.62 16.08
N ASP A 498 2.11 -4.56 16.31
CA ASP A 498 2.34 -6.02 16.17
C ASP A 498 2.81 -6.40 14.74
N TYR A 499 3.98 -7.03 14.63
CA TYR A 499 4.54 -7.48 13.34
C TYR A 499 3.86 -8.71 12.75
N GLN A 500 3.06 -9.44 13.53
CA GLN A 500 2.31 -10.61 13.06
C GLN A 500 0.97 -10.23 12.45
N LEU A 501 0.52 -8.99 12.62
CA LEU A 501 -0.75 -8.47 12.10
C LEU A 501 -0.59 -7.84 10.71
N PHE A 502 -1.38 -8.33 9.75
CA PHE A 502 -1.44 -7.84 8.38
C PHE A 502 -2.83 -7.30 8.08
N VAL A 503 -2.88 -6.06 7.59
CA VAL A 503 -4.11 -5.41 7.10
C VAL A 503 -4.06 -5.32 5.58
N LEU A 504 -4.86 -6.14 4.91
CA LEU A 504 -5.07 -6.05 3.47
C LEU A 504 -6.27 -5.13 3.23
N THR A 505 -6.18 -4.19 2.30
CA THR A 505 -7.31 -3.30 1.99
C THR A 505 -7.26 -2.75 0.58
N SER A 506 -8.41 -2.64 -0.09
CA SER A 506 -8.52 -1.97 -1.39
C SER A 506 -8.55 -0.43 -1.28
N ALA A 507 -8.52 0.11 -0.06
CA ALA A 507 -8.38 1.54 0.19
C ALA A 507 -7.12 2.11 -0.47
N GLY A 508 -7.22 3.33 -0.98
CA GLY A 508 -6.19 4.01 -1.76
C GLY A 508 -6.16 3.63 -3.25
N TYR A 509 -6.80 2.52 -3.66
CA TYR A 509 -7.07 2.18 -5.07
C TYR A 509 -8.52 2.48 -5.46
N VAL A 510 -9.50 2.00 -4.68
CA VAL A 510 -10.92 2.23 -4.98
C VAL A 510 -11.35 3.65 -4.63
N ARG A 511 -12.41 4.14 -5.27
CA ARG A 511 -13.07 5.39 -4.92
C ARG A 511 -14.45 5.15 -4.31
N LEU A 512 -14.79 5.91 -3.27
CA LEU A 512 -16.12 5.93 -2.67
C LEU A 512 -16.84 7.18 -3.17
N ASN A 513 -17.91 7.03 -3.96
CA ASN A 513 -18.62 8.15 -4.61
C ASN A 513 -17.65 9.11 -5.35
N ASN A 514 -16.78 8.57 -6.19
CA ASN A 514 -15.68 9.26 -6.88
C ASN A 514 -14.69 10.04 -5.99
N GLN A 515 -14.68 9.83 -4.67
CA GLN A 515 -13.64 10.33 -3.77
C GLN A 515 -12.57 9.25 -3.55
N GLU A 516 -11.29 9.66 -3.59
CA GLU A 516 -10.17 8.77 -3.28
C GLU A 516 -10.19 8.33 -1.80
N THR A 517 -9.69 7.11 -1.52
CA THR A 517 -9.89 6.45 -0.21
C THR A 517 -8.61 6.30 0.63
N SER A 518 -7.52 7.00 0.28
CA SER A 518 -6.25 6.95 1.01
C SER A 518 -6.35 7.34 2.49
N PRO A 519 -7.16 8.34 2.94
CA PRO A 519 -7.23 8.74 4.35
C PRO A 519 -7.60 7.61 5.33
N ILE A 520 -8.26 6.56 4.82
CA ILE A 520 -8.55 5.31 5.54
C ILE A 520 -7.28 4.68 6.12
N TRP A 521 -6.15 4.71 5.40
CA TRP A 521 -4.88 4.15 5.89
C TRP A 521 -4.38 4.83 7.17
N ASP A 522 -4.56 6.15 7.29
CA ASP A 522 -4.23 6.88 8.52
C ASP A 522 -5.18 6.51 9.68
N GLY A 523 -6.41 6.08 9.38
CA GLY A 523 -7.37 5.60 10.38
C GLY A 523 -7.01 4.22 10.94
N ILE A 524 -6.55 3.32 10.06
CA ILE A 524 -6.00 2.01 10.45
C ILE A 524 -4.75 2.20 11.31
N TYR A 525 -3.86 3.12 10.91
CA TYR A 525 -2.65 3.48 11.65
C TYR A 525 -2.94 4.09 13.04
N ASP A 526 -4.00 4.89 13.19
CA ASP A 526 -4.36 5.48 14.48
C ASP A 526 -4.69 4.43 15.54
N ILE A 527 -5.19 3.26 15.16
CA ILE A 527 -5.54 2.16 16.09
C ILE A 527 -4.41 1.13 16.19
N LEU A 528 -4.10 0.48 15.06
CA LEU A 528 -3.22 -0.70 15.02
C LEU A 528 -1.75 -0.35 14.78
N GLY A 529 -1.46 0.89 14.37
CA GLY A 529 -0.12 1.29 13.93
C GLY A 529 0.30 0.69 12.58
N SER A 530 -0.54 -0.12 11.94
CA SER A 530 -0.26 -0.77 10.66
C SER A 530 -0.15 0.24 9.51
N ARG A 531 0.94 0.18 8.74
CA ARG A 531 1.16 1.02 7.54
C ARG A 531 2.19 0.40 6.59
N LEU A 532 2.26 0.88 5.34
CA LEU A 532 3.11 0.31 4.29
C LEU A 532 4.60 0.24 4.70
N SER A 533 5.13 1.31 5.30
CA SER A 533 6.54 1.36 5.75
C SER A 533 6.90 0.28 6.77
N ARG A 534 5.90 -0.22 7.52
CA ARG A 534 6.04 -1.27 8.54
C ARG A 534 5.74 -2.67 8.00
N LYS A 535 5.32 -2.78 6.74
CA LYS A 535 4.97 -4.03 6.04
C LYS A 535 3.74 -4.77 6.60
N THR A 536 3.03 -4.14 7.53
CA THR A 536 1.81 -4.63 8.21
C THR A 536 0.51 -4.07 7.62
N LEU A 537 0.57 -3.15 6.64
CA LEU A 537 -0.58 -2.76 5.79
C LEU A 537 -0.19 -2.92 4.32
N LEU A 538 -0.94 -3.73 3.57
CA LEU A 538 -0.70 -4.05 2.18
C LEU A 538 -1.92 -3.67 1.32
N PRO A 539 -1.84 -2.60 0.51
CA PRO A 539 -2.92 -2.24 -0.39
C PRO A 539 -3.17 -3.31 -1.46
N VAL A 540 -4.41 -3.80 -1.52
CA VAL A 540 -4.90 -4.76 -2.52
C VAL A 540 -5.30 -4.00 -3.78
N HIS A 541 -4.61 -4.28 -4.88
CA HIS A 541 -4.89 -3.69 -6.18
C HIS A 541 -6.32 -4.01 -6.63
N ALA A 542 -7.05 -2.98 -7.07
CA ALA A 542 -8.44 -3.03 -7.47
C ALA A 542 -8.74 -1.84 -8.41
N PRO A 543 -9.78 -1.91 -9.28
CA PRO A 543 -10.17 -0.78 -10.12
C PRO A 543 -10.76 0.38 -9.30
N LEU A 544 -10.79 1.60 -9.86
CA LEU A 544 -11.40 2.77 -9.20
C LEU A 544 -12.85 2.53 -8.75
N TRP A 545 -13.63 1.78 -9.52
CA TRP A 545 -15.04 1.41 -9.22
C TRP A 545 -15.16 0.12 -8.39
N GLY A 546 -14.05 -0.39 -7.86
CA GLY A 546 -14.00 -1.57 -7.01
C GLY A 546 -14.65 -1.34 -5.64
N GLN A 547 -14.98 -2.44 -4.97
CA GLN A 547 -15.54 -2.41 -3.61
C GLN A 547 -14.45 -2.09 -2.57
N LEU A 548 -14.77 -1.24 -1.60
CA LEU A 548 -13.95 -1.01 -0.42
C LEU A 548 -13.96 -2.25 0.49
N LYS A 549 -12.77 -2.79 0.75
CA LYS A 549 -12.54 -4.06 1.46
C LYS A 549 -11.49 -3.90 2.54
N PHE A 550 -11.64 -4.69 3.60
CA PHE A 550 -10.67 -4.84 4.68
C PHE A 550 -10.57 -6.32 5.07
N ASP A 551 -9.38 -6.90 4.97
CA ASP A 551 -9.04 -8.22 5.48
C ASP A 551 -7.97 -8.05 6.58
N PHE A 552 -8.24 -8.51 7.81
CA PHE A 552 -7.27 -8.45 8.93
C PHE A 552 -6.81 -9.85 9.33
N CYS A 553 -5.51 -10.11 9.23
CA CYS A 553 -4.92 -11.45 9.35
C CYS A 553 -3.79 -11.45 10.40
N LEU A 554 -3.84 -12.37 11.36
CA LEU A 554 -2.78 -12.56 12.35
C LEU A 554 -2.02 -13.87 12.07
N ILE A 555 -0.68 -13.80 12.09
CA ILE A 555 0.19 -14.99 12.05
C ILE A 555 0.39 -15.52 13.48
N ASN A 556 0.34 -16.85 13.64
CA ASN A 556 0.74 -17.54 14.87
C ASN A 556 1.93 -18.48 14.56
N GLY A 557 2.67 -18.93 15.58
CA GLY A 557 3.98 -19.59 15.47
C GLY A 557 4.01 -20.96 14.76
N THR A 558 2.86 -21.53 14.41
CA THR A 558 2.75 -22.61 13.42
C THR A 558 2.10 -22.04 12.17
N GLN A 559 2.61 -22.36 10.97
CA GLN A 559 2.26 -21.75 9.68
C GLN A 559 0.78 -21.95 9.28
N LYS A 560 -0.13 -21.25 9.95
CA LYS A 560 -1.57 -21.24 9.74
C LYS A 560 -2.06 -19.80 9.77
N ILE A 561 -2.57 -19.32 8.64
CA ILE A 561 -3.41 -18.12 8.60
C ILE A 561 -4.75 -18.55 9.20
N ILE A 562 -5.23 -17.85 10.22
CA ILE A 562 -6.49 -18.12 10.92
C ILE A 562 -7.63 -17.58 10.01
N ASN A 563 -8.61 -18.41 9.56
CA ASN A 563 -9.29 -18.21 8.25
C ASN A 563 -10.80 -18.63 8.03
N GLN A 564 -11.83 -17.74 8.17
CA GLN A 564 -13.26 -17.93 7.71
C GLN A 564 -14.06 -16.58 7.57
N CYS A 565 -15.31 -16.54 7.05
CA CYS A 565 -16.05 -15.29 6.68
C CYS A 565 -17.54 -15.27 7.09
N THR A 566 -18.12 -14.08 7.39
CA THR A 566 -19.50 -13.58 7.07
C THR A 566 -19.73 -12.18 7.72
N THR A 567 -20.70 -11.32 7.40
CA THR A 567 -21.99 -11.43 6.64
C THR A 567 -22.20 -10.32 5.59
N THR A 568 -23.12 -10.53 4.65
CA THR A 568 -23.70 -9.48 3.78
C THR A 568 -25.05 -8.97 4.30
N SER A 569 -25.22 -7.65 4.49
CA SER A 569 -26.54 -6.98 4.34
C SER A 569 -26.43 -5.45 4.31
N GLN A 570 -26.82 -4.86 3.17
CA GLN A 570 -27.36 -3.49 2.99
C GLN A 570 -26.92 -2.38 3.98
N ALA A 571 -25.63 -2.09 4.00
CA ALA A 571 -25.14 -0.70 3.97
C ALA A 571 -24.24 -0.57 2.74
N GLU A 572 -24.34 0.53 1.99
CA GLU A 572 -23.82 0.57 0.62
C GLU A 572 -22.27 0.54 0.57
N HIS A 573 -21.75 -0.57 0.04
CA HIS A 573 -20.37 -0.76 -0.44
C HIS A 573 -19.20 -0.72 0.58
N LEU A 574 -19.40 -1.25 1.79
CA LEU A 574 -18.29 -1.77 2.61
C LEU A 574 -18.33 -3.31 2.73
N LEU A 575 -17.17 -3.95 2.55
CA LEU A 575 -16.98 -5.39 2.72
C LEU A 575 -15.88 -5.68 3.75
N PHE A 576 -16.28 -5.96 4.98
CA PHE A 576 -15.40 -6.43 6.05
C PHE A 576 -15.16 -7.94 5.98
N ARG A 577 -13.93 -8.35 6.24
CA ARG A 577 -13.50 -9.75 6.28
C ARG A 577 -12.49 -9.94 7.42
N ILE A 578 -12.89 -10.70 8.44
CA ILE A 578 -12.06 -11.13 9.56
C ILE A 578 -12.32 -12.62 9.75
N HIS A 579 -11.36 -13.36 10.32
CA HIS A 579 -11.20 -14.75 9.94
C HIS A 579 -10.80 -15.76 11.07
N PRO A 580 -11.64 -16.76 11.41
CA PRO A 580 -11.34 -17.88 12.36
C PRO A 580 -11.21 -19.29 11.74
N ILE A 581 -10.69 -20.28 12.48
CA ILE A 581 -10.88 -21.74 12.23
C ILE A 581 -11.47 -22.38 13.49
N THR A 582 -12.39 -23.33 13.34
CA THR A 582 -12.85 -24.23 14.42
C THR A 582 -12.40 -25.66 14.17
N GLU A 583 -11.72 -26.25 15.16
CA GLU A 583 -11.23 -27.65 15.26
C GLU A 583 -10.38 -28.18 14.09
#